data_AF-A0A1W1ZE82-F1
#
_entry.id   AF-A0A1W1ZE82-F1
#
_cell.length_a   1.000
_cell.length_b   1.000
_cell.length_c   1.000
_cell.angle_alpha   90.00
_cell.angle_beta   90.00
_cell.angle_gamma   90.00
#
_symmetry.space_group_name_H-M   'P 1'
#
loop_
_entity.id
_entity.type
_entity.pdbx_description
1 polymer ?
#
loop_
_entity_poly.entity_id
_entity_poly.type
_entity_poly.pdbx_seq_one_letter_code
_entity_poly.pdbx_strand_id
1 'polypeptide(L)'
;MEERAIPLKSNNLWGWADIYNAKEIVEPKYDSVFYYYKKGFIVIKNKKSGVIECDNYNQCNQILEPLYDDINYYPRHGYVTTINDKKGFINKEKSILIDNLYDKIILVDEFIYVINNEKFKSGVYSMEDKKQIISSNYEIISIEYEHFWKDRTEDKEKAFIKFDIFSG
;
A
#
# COMPACT_ATOMS: atom_id res chain seq x y z
N MET A 1 3.57 -8.09 -27.89
CA MET A 1 4.13 -6.85 -27.31
C MET A 1 5.41 -7.28 -26.63
N GLU A 2 6.55 -7.05 -27.25
CA GLU A 2 7.85 -7.55 -26.77
C GLU A 2 8.34 -6.68 -25.60
N GLU A 3 8.77 -7.32 -24.53
CA GLU A 3 9.32 -6.66 -23.34
C GLU A 3 10.64 -5.96 -23.72
N ARG A 4 10.67 -4.63 -23.65
CA ARG A 4 11.83 -3.81 -24.08
C ARG A 4 12.87 -3.56 -22.98
N ALA A 5 12.47 -3.65 -21.71
CA ALA A 5 13.33 -3.47 -20.54
C ALA A 5 13.49 -4.81 -19.85
N ILE A 6 14.73 -5.18 -19.59
CA ILE A 6 15.06 -6.35 -18.78
C ILE A 6 15.82 -5.93 -17.52
N PRO A 7 15.70 -6.69 -16.43
CA PRO A 7 16.59 -6.55 -15.28
C PRO A 7 18.06 -6.73 -15.71
N LEU A 8 18.90 -5.77 -15.36
CA LEU A 8 20.35 -5.81 -15.55
C LEU A 8 21.01 -5.97 -14.18
N LYS A 9 22.00 -6.85 -14.05
CA LYS A 9 22.80 -6.99 -12.82
C LYS A 9 24.27 -6.67 -13.09
N SER A 10 24.82 -5.71 -12.35
CA SER A 10 26.23 -5.31 -12.43
C SER A 10 26.78 -5.06 -11.02
N ASN A 11 27.97 -5.55 -10.71
CA ASN A 11 28.59 -5.45 -9.37
C ASN A 11 27.64 -5.86 -8.24
N ASN A 12 26.87 -6.93 -8.46
CA ASN A 12 25.82 -7.44 -7.57
C ASN A 12 24.60 -6.54 -7.33
N LEU A 13 24.52 -5.38 -7.98
CA LEU A 13 23.38 -4.48 -7.91
C LEU A 13 22.50 -4.63 -9.15
N TRP A 14 21.21 -4.35 -8.97
CA TRP A 14 20.18 -4.42 -10.00
C TRP A 14 19.83 -3.06 -10.56
N GLY A 15 19.61 -3.04 -11.87
CA GLY A 15 19.10 -1.93 -12.67
C GLY A 15 18.24 -2.46 -13.82
N TRP A 16 17.97 -1.63 -14.82
CA TRP A 16 17.20 -2.01 -16.01
C TRP A 16 17.87 -1.47 -17.27
N ALA A 17 17.86 -2.27 -18.33
CA ALA A 17 18.39 -1.89 -19.63
C ALA A 17 17.35 -2.10 -20.73
N ASP A 18 17.35 -1.20 -21.71
CA ASP A 18 16.65 -1.33 -22.98
C ASP A 18 17.45 -2.30 -23.87
N ILE A 19 16.87 -3.46 -24.19
CA ILE A 19 17.57 -4.50 -24.95
C ILE A 19 17.79 -4.15 -26.42
N TYR A 20 16.97 -3.27 -27.00
CA TYR A 20 17.07 -2.92 -28.42
C TYR A 20 18.07 -1.78 -28.66
N ASN A 21 18.21 -0.88 -27.68
CA ASN A 21 19.16 0.25 -27.76
C ASN A 21 20.43 0.04 -26.94
N ALA A 22 20.54 -1.10 -26.24
CA ALA A 22 21.64 -1.43 -25.33
C ALA A 22 21.95 -0.30 -24.33
N LYS A 23 20.91 0.40 -23.87
CA LYS A 23 21.02 1.59 -23.01
C LYS A 23 20.44 1.30 -21.64
N GLU A 24 21.15 1.71 -20.59
CA GLU A 24 20.62 1.70 -19.22
C GLU A 24 19.43 2.67 -19.10
N ILE A 25 18.31 2.15 -18.62
CA ILE A 25 17.12 2.92 -18.25
C ILE A 25 17.22 3.32 -16.77
N VAL A 26 17.71 2.40 -15.95
CA VAL A 26 17.95 2.60 -14.52
C VAL A 26 19.31 1.99 -14.20
N GLU A 27 20.24 2.82 -13.73
CA GLU A 27 21.57 2.39 -13.33
C GLU A 27 21.50 1.30 -12.22
N PRO A 28 22.37 0.28 -12.26
CA PRO A 28 22.46 -0.73 -11.21
C PRO A 28 22.76 -0.12 -9.83
N LYS A 29 21.76 -0.07 -8.95
CA LYS A 29 21.88 0.56 -7.63
C LYS A 29 21.02 -0.07 -6.52
N TYR A 30 20.27 -1.13 -6.83
CA TYR A 30 19.39 -1.82 -5.89
C TYR A 30 19.98 -3.18 -5.51
N ASP A 31 19.86 -3.55 -4.23
CA ASP A 31 20.36 -4.82 -3.71
C ASP A 31 19.52 -6.00 -4.23
N SER A 32 18.20 -5.79 -4.34
CA SER A 32 17.22 -6.78 -4.79
C SER A 32 16.05 -6.12 -5.51
N VAL A 33 15.35 -6.89 -6.34
CA VAL A 33 14.18 -6.45 -7.10
C VAL A 33 13.15 -7.57 -7.14
N PHE A 34 11.87 -7.22 -6.98
CA PHE A 34 10.73 -8.12 -7.06
C PHE A 34 9.68 -7.56 -8.01
N TYR A 35 9.24 -8.37 -8.98
CA TYR A 35 8.14 -8.03 -9.88
C TYR A 35 6.79 -8.33 -9.22
N TYR A 36 5.84 -7.39 -9.24
CA TYR A 36 4.53 -7.61 -8.60
C TYR A 36 3.33 -7.49 -9.55
N TYR A 37 3.35 -6.64 -10.59
CA TYR A 37 2.25 -6.56 -11.57
C TYR A 37 2.59 -5.69 -12.79
N LYS A 38 2.33 -6.19 -14.00
CA LYS A 38 2.44 -5.59 -15.36
C LYS A 38 3.72 -4.78 -15.63
N LYS A 39 3.98 -3.73 -14.86
CA LYS A 39 5.02 -2.72 -15.04
C LYS A 39 5.69 -2.25 -13.73
N GLY A 40 5.23 -2.75 -12.58
CA GLY A 40 5.68 -2.33 -11.26
C GLY A 40 6.68 -3.30 -10.62
N PHE A 41 7.72 -2.73 -10.01
CA PHE A 41 8.79 -3.44 -9.32
C PHE A 41 8.93 -2.88 -7.90
N ILE A 42 8.98 -3.78 -6.91
CA ILE A 42 9.48 -3.45 -5.58
C ILE A 42 11.00 -3.56 -5.64
N VAL A 43 11.68 -2.52 -5.20
CA VAL A 43 13.14 -2.44 -5.20
C VAL A 43 13.64 -2.32 -3.78
N ILE A 44 14.74 -3.00 -3.47
CA ILE A 44 15.37 -2.95 -2.15
C ILE A 44 16.70 -2.21 -2.28
N LYS A 45 16.91 -1.22 -1.41
CA LYS A 45 18.21 -0.56 -1.24
C LYS A 45 18.46 -0.34 0.24
N ASN A 46 19.60 -0.78 0.75
CA ASN A 46 19.97 -0.67 2.16
C ASN A 46 18.90 -1.25 3.09
N LYS A 47 18.33 -2.42 2.73
CA LYS A 47 17.23 -3.09 3.45
C LYS A 47 15.90 -2.33 3.49
N LYS A 48 15.76 -1.25 2.70
CA LYS A 48 14.50 -0.50 2.56
C LYS A 48 13.87 -0.76 1.21
N SER A 49 12.56 -0.89 1.20
CA SER A 49 11.69 -1.12 0.06
C SER A 49 11.24 0.21 -0.55
N GLY A 50 11.28 0.27 -1.87
CA GLY A 50 10.71 1.32 -2.71
C GLY A 50 9.97 0.71 -3.89
N VAL A 51 9.38 1.56 -4.74
CA VAL A 51 8.62 1.13 -5.92
C VAL A 51 9.09 1.89 -7.15
N ILE A 52 9.31 1.16 -8.24
CA ILE A 52 9.52 1.70 -9.59
C ILE A 52 8.42 1.19 -10.50
N GLU A 53 7.91 2.05 -11.37
CA GLU A 53 7.05 1.65 -12.48
C GLU A 53 7.71 2.00 -13.81
N CYS A 54 7.70 1.04 -14.74
CA CYS A 54 8.25 1.21 -16.08
C CYS A 54 7.14 1.28 -17.13
N ASP A 55 6.93 2.46 -17.74
CA ASP A 55 6.02 2.57 -18.87
C ASP A 55 6.69 2.07 -20.16
N ASN A 56 5.94 1.29 -20.93
CA ASN A 56 6.31 0.65 -22.20
C ASN A 56 7.72 0.06 -22.22
N TYR A 57 8.22 -0.34 -21.05
CA TYR A 57 9.53 -0.91 -20.82
C TYR A 57 10.68 -0.09 -21.44
N ASN A 58 10.56 1.24 -21.48
CA ASN A 58 11.64 2.13 -21.93
C ASN A 58 11.86 3.36 -21.04
N GLN A 59 10.92 3.64 -20.14
CA GLN A 59 11.01 4.72 -19.15
C GLN A 59 10.56 4.17 -17.81
N CYS A 60 11.42 4.25 -16.81
CA CYS A 60 11.13 3.82 -15.46
C CYS A 60 11.17 5.02 -14.52
N ASN A 61 10.15 5.17 -13.69
CA ASN A 61 10.03 6.24 -12.72
C ASN A 61 10.05 5.67 -11.31
N GLN A 62 10.83 6.27 -10.41
CA GLN A 62 10.71 6.01 -8.99
C GLN A 62 9.36 6.53 -8.50
N ILE A 63 8.52 5.62 -8.00
CA ILE A 63 7.18 5.92 -7.48
C ILE A 63 7.25 6.16 -5.98
N LEU A 64 7.98 5.28 -5.27
CA LEU A 64 8.24 5.40 -3.84
C LEU A 64 9.73 5.19 -3.61
N GLU A 65 10.40 6.15 -2.97
CA GLU A 65 11.80 5.99 -2.59
C GLU A 65 11.99 4.79 -1.64
N PRO A 66 13.16 4.12 -1.66
CA PRO A 66 13.51 3.06 -0.71
C PRO A 66 13.61 3.56 0.75
N LEU A 67 12.46 3.76 1.40
CA LEU A 67 12.35 4.30 2.75
C LEU A 67 11.61 3.36 3.72
N TYR A 68 10.87 2.39 3.17
CA TYR A 68 9.93 1.55 3.91
C TYR A 68 10.58 0.23 4.29
N ASP A 69 10.20 -0.37 5.41
CA ASP A 69 10.64 -1.73 5.74
C ASP A 69 9.98 -2.76 4.80
N ASP A 70 8.71 -2.53 4.46
CA ASP A 70 7.94 -3.37 3.55
C ASP A 70 6.91 -2.54 2.76
N ILE A 71 6.55 -3.03 1.58
CA ILE A 71 5.53 -2.44 0.71
C ILE A 71 4.68 -3.58 0.11
N ASN A 72 3.37 -3.51 0.35
CA ASN A 72 2.38 -4.40 -0.25
C ASN A 72 1.55 -3.62 -1.29
N TYR A 73 1.54 -4.09 -2.53
CA TYR A 73 0.76 -3.48 -3.61
C TYR A 73 -0.66 -4.04 -3.68
N TYR A 74 -1.63 -3.15 -3.77
CA TYR A 74 -3.05 -3.43 -3.97
C TYR A 74 -3.49 -2.87 -5.32
N PRO A 75 -3.64 -3.69 -6.38
CA PRO A 75 -3.83 -3.23 -7.76
C PRO A 75 -5.00 -2.29 -8.02
N ARG A 76 -6.02 -2.27 -7.14
CA ARG A 76 -7.16 -1.36 -7.22
C ARG A 76 -6.99 -0.08 -6.42
N HIS A 77 -6.21 -0.09 -5.34
CA HIS A 77 -6.25 0.94 -4.31
C HIS A 77 -4.93 1.71 -4.16
N GLY A 78 -3.77 1.04 -4.21
CA GLY A 78 -2.47 1.69 -3.97
C GLY A 78 -1.49 0.78 -3.24
N TYR A 79 -0.81 1.32 -2.23
CA TYR A 79 0.28 0.68 -1.51
C TYR A 79 0.03 0.75 0.00
N VAL A 80 0.08 -0.40 0.68
CA VAL A 80 0.25 -0.43 2.14
C VAL A 80 1.74 -0.47 2.41
N THR A 81 2.23 0.51 3.16
CA THR A 81 3.65 0.63 3.51
C THR A 81 3.85 0.25 4.96
N THR A 82 5.06 -0.17 5.33
CA THR A 82 5.46 -0.46 6.71
C THR A 82 6.72 0.32 7.09
N ILE A 83 6.73 0.96 8.26
CA ILE A 83 7.91 1.58 8.89
C ILE A 83 7.87 1.25 10.39
N ASN A 84 8.91 0.63 10.92
CA ASN A 84 9.03 0.25 12.34
C ASN A 84 7.77 -0.47 12.85
N ASP A 85 7.34 -1.50 12.12
CA ASP A 85 6.12 -2.30 12.37
C ASP A 85 4.78 -1.54 12.28
N LYS A 86 4.79 -0.26 11.91
CA LYS A 86 3.58 0.54 11.69
C LYS A 86 3.24 0.66 10.21
N LYS A 87 1.97 0.46 9.92
CA LYS A 87 1.37 0.49 8.58
C LYS A 87 0.82 1.87 8.24
N GLY A 88 1.04 2.25 6.99
CA GLY A 88 0.51 3.45 6.33
C GLY A 88 -0.10 3.09 4.97
N PHE A 89 -0.74 4.05 4.32
CA PHE A 89 -1.36 3.86 3.02
C PHE A 89 -1.09 5.02 2.07
N ILE A 90 -0.63 4.68 0.88
CA ILE A 90 -0.39 5.60 -0.23
C ILE A 90 -1.29 5.18 -1.37
N ASN A 91 -2.10 6.10 -1.89
CA ASN A 91 -3.03 5.78 -2.97
C ASN A 91 -2.35 5.70 -4.34
N LYS A 92 -3.09 5.34 -5.38
CA LYS A 92 -2.59 5.28 -6.77
C LYS A 92 -2.11 6.61 -7.34
N GLU A 93 -2.68 7.72 -6.88
CA GLU A 93 -2.18 9.06 -7.22
C GLU A 93 -0.92 9.43 -6.42
N LYS A 94 -0.31 8.47 -5.72
CA LYS A 94 0.95 8.62 -4.98
C LYS A 94 0.84 9.60 -3.81
N SER A 95 -0.38 9.85 -3.35
CA SER A 95 -0.67 10.69 -2.20
C SER A 95 -0.70 9.84 -0.94
N ILE A 96 0.05 10.27 0.08
CA ILE A 96 -0.02 9.67 1.42
C ILE A 96 -1.40 10.02 1.99
N LEU A 97 -2.26 9.01 2.17
CA LEU A 97 -3.56 9.19 2.84
C LEU A 97 -3.46 8.88 4.32
N ILE A 98 -2.59 7.94 4.68
CA ILE A 98 -2.43 7.46 6.05
C ILE A 98 -0.94 7.28 6.33
N ASP A 99 -0.43 8.02 7.31
CA ASP A 99 0.94 7.85 7.79
C ASP A 99 1.15 6.49 8.46
N ASN A 100 2.40 6.04 8.53
CA ASN A 100 2.80 4.80 9.18
C ASN A 100 2.64 4.86 10.72
N LEU A 101 1.40 4.81 11.20
CA LEU A 101 1.04 4.99 12.62
C LEU A 101 0.20 3.84 13.20
N TYR A 102 -0.26 2.92 12.36
CA TYR A 102 -1.25 1.90 12.74
C TYR A 102 -0.65 0.50 12.73
N ASP A 103 -1.11 -0.39 13.61
CA ASP A 103 -0.62 -1.77 13.64
C ASP A 103 -1.17 -2.61 12.49
N LYS A 104 -2.40 -2.28 12.05
CA LYS A 104 -3.06 -2.97 10.94
C LYS A 104 -3.81 -1.99 10.06
N ILE A 105 -3.77 -2.27 8.76
CA ILE A 105 -4.60 -1.65 7.73
C ILE A 105 -5.37 -2.76 7.03
N ILE A 106 -6.68 -2.59 6.86
CA ILE A 106 -7.56 -3.48 6.12
C ILE A 106 -8.27 -2.64 5.07
N LEU A 107 -8.23 -3.09 3.82
CA LEU A 107 -8.90 -2.43 2.70
C LEU A 107 -10.19 -3.20 2.38
N VAL A 108 -11.32 -2.50 2.36
CA VAL A 108 -12.61 -3.08 1.96
C VAL A 108 -13.30 -2.08 1.04
N ASP A 109 -13.45 -2.46 -0.23
CA ASP A 109 -13.96 -1.58 -1.29
C ASP A 109 -13.23 -0.23 -1.28
N GLU A 110 -13.95 0.88 -1.12
CA GLU A 110 -13.39 2.24 -1.11
C GLU A 110 -13.02 2.73 0.31
N PHE A 111 -13.01 1.83 1.31
CA PHE A 111 -12.72 2.16 2.70
C PHE A 111 -11.41 1.56 3.20
N ILE A 112 -10.73 2.31 4.05
CA ILE A 112 -9.53 1.89 4.76
C ILE A 112 -9.83 1.87 6.24
N TYR A 113 -9.71 0.69 6.84
CA TYR A 113 -9.82 0.49 8.28
C TYR A 113 -8.42 0.46 8.85
N VAL A 114 -8.19 1.33 9.82
CA VAL A 114 -6.93 1.39 10.55
C VAL A 114 -7.15 0.89 11.97
N ILE A 115 -6.21 0.11 12.49
CA ILE A 115 -6.31 -0.48 13.83
C ILE A 115 -4.98 -0.27 14.56
N ASN A 116 -5.08 0.16 15.82
CA ASN A 116 -3.95 0.21 16.74
C ASN A 116 -4.23 -0.77 17.90
N ASN A 117 -3.32 -1.71 18.13
CA ASN A 117 -3.54 -2.80 19.09
C ASN A 117 -3.43 -2.31 20.55
N GLU A 118 -2.71 -1.22 20.81
CA GLU A 118 -2.44 -0.78 22.18
C GLU A 118 -3.43 0.27 22.70
N LYS A 119 -4.24 0.90 21.84
CA LYS A 119 -5.16 1.98 22.22
C LYS A 119 -6.34 2.04 21.27
N PHE A 120 -7.51 2.42 21.77
CA PHE A 120 -8.72 2.89 21.06
C PHE A 120 -8.40 3.99 20.03
N LYS A 121 -7.66 3.63 18.98
CA LYS A 121 -7.11 4.48 17.92
C LYS A 121 -7.44 3.90 16.54
N SER A 122 -8.56 3.19 16.44
CA SER A 122 -9.03 2.59 15.20
C SER A 122 -9.99 3.53 14.50
N GLY A 123 -9.92 3.60 13.18
CA GLY A 123 -10.71 4.56 12.40
C GLY A 123 -11.01 4.05 11.00
N VAL A 124 -11.87 4.80 10.30
CA VAL A 124 -12.23 4.52 8.90
C VAL A 124 -11.94 5.75 8.06
N TYR A 125 -11.27 5.54 6.94
CA TYR A 125 -10.98 6.54 5.93
C TYR A 125 -11.70 6.16 4.63
N SER A 126 -12.25 7.15 3.93
CA SER A 126 -12.70 6.96 2.54
C SER A 126 -11.55 7.27 1.59
N MET A 127 -11.31 6.35 0.65
CA MET A 127 -10.36 6.55 -0.44
C MET A 127 -10.86 7.59 -1.44
N GLU A 128 -12.17 7.64 -1.68
CA GLU A 128 -12.81 8.58 -2.60
C GLU A 128 -12.72 10.01 -2.08
N ASP A 129 -13.14 10.23 -0.83
CA ASP A 129 -13.11 11.54 -0.18
C ASP A 129 -11.72 11.93 0.33
N LYS A 130 -10.77 10.98 0.32
CA LYS A 130 -9.39 11.13 0.83
C LYS A 130 -9.32 11.70 2.24
N LYS A 131 -10.27 11.31 3.10
CA LYS A 131 -10.39 11.83 4.47
C LYS A 131 -10.82 10.74 5.45
N GLN A 132 -10.53 10.98 6.72
CA GLN A 132 -11.06 10.20 7.82
C GLN A 132 -12.57 10.46 7.97
N ILE A 133 -13.38 9.40 7.99
CA ILE A 133 -14.82 9.45 8.23
C ILE A 133 -15.11 9.18 9.71
N ILE A 134 -14.47 8.16 10.28
CA ILE A 134 -14.62 7.79 11.69
C ILE A 134 -13.29 8.03 12.39
N SER A 135 -13.32 8.89 13.40
CA SER A 135 -12.14 9.29 14.17
C SER A 135 -11.55 8.08 14.89
N SER A 136 -10.28 8.19 15.25
CA SER A 136 -9.54 7.07 15.83
C SER A 136 -10.08 6.63 17.21
N ASN A 137 -10.95 7.38 17.88
CA ASN A 137 -11.27 7.14 19.29
C ASN A 137 -12.19 5.94 19.56
N TYR A 138 -12.52 5.15 18.53
CA TYR A 138 -13.44 4.02 18.63
C TYR A 138 -12.68 2.69 18.62
N GLU A 139 -13.22 1.71 19.34
CA GLU A 139 -12.84 0.31 19.17
C GLU A 139 -13.61 -0.26 17.97
N ILE A 140 -12.90 -0.78 16.97
CA ILE A 140 -13.53 -1.54 15.87
C ILE A 140 -13.62 -2.99 16.35
N ILE A 141 -14.84 -3.40 16.71
CA ILE A 141 -15.09 -4.70 17.36
C ILE A 141 -15.24 -5.82 16.32
N SER A 142 -15.82 -5.52 15.16
CA SER A 142 -15.90 -6.46 14.04
C SER A 142 -15.97 -5.74 12.70
N ILE A 143 -15.42 -6.38 11.67
CA ILE A 143 -15.66 -6.07 10.26
C ILE A 143 -16.36 -7.33 9.74
N GLU A 144 -17.66 -7.42 9.98
CA GLU A 144 -18.47 -8.57 9.54
C GLU A 144 -18.92 -8.37 8.10
N TYR A 145 -18.77 -9.43 7.29
CA TYR A 145 -19.24 -9.44 5.92
C TYR A 145 -20.71 -9.87 5.78
N GLU A 146 -21.44 -10.22 6.87
CA GLU A 146 -22.90 -10.37 6.89
C GLU A 146 -23.53 -10.29 8.31
N HIS A 147 -24.71 -9.65 8.40
CA HIS A 147 -25.81 -9.68 9.41
C HIS A 147 -25.58 -9.35 10.93
N PHE A 148 -26.43 -8.41 11.41
CA PHE A 148 -26.51 -7.69 12.72
C PHE A 148 -26.55 -8.46 14.05
N TRP A 149 -26.07 -7.81 15.14
CA TRP A 149 -26.83 -7.57 16.40
C TRP A 149 -26.50 -6.21 17.07
N LYS A 150 -27.46 -5.64 17.82
CA LYS A 150 -27.32 -4.44 18.68
C LYS A 150 -27.41 -4.89 20.13
N ASP A 151 -26.33 -4.81 20.89
CA ASP A 151 -26.41 -4.96 22.35
C ASP A 151 -26.30 -3.59 23.04
N ARG A 152 -27.25 -3.33 23.93
CA ARG A 152 -27.35 -2.15 24.78
C ARG A 152 -26.94 -2.61 26.18
N THR A 153 -25.64 -2.76 26.41
CA THR A 153 -25.12 -2.93 27.76
C THR A 153 -23.88 -2.04 27.99
N GLU A 154 -24.15 -0.99 28.74
CA GLU A 154 -23.31 -0.28 29.73
C GLU A 154 -21.94 0.27 29.29
N ASP A 155 -21.93 1.61 29.15
CA ASP A 155 -20.83 2.54 29.47
C ASP A 155 -19.60 2.74 28.56
N LYS A 156 -19.57 2.31 27.29
CA LYS A 156 -18.52 2.76 26.34
C LYS A 156 -19.03 2.95 24.92
N GLU A 157 -18.70 4.09 24.29
CA GLU A 157 -19.06 4.42 22.90
C GLU A 157 -18.38 3.46 21.92
N LYS A 158 -19.05 2.34 21.62
CA LYS A 158 -18.63 1.37 20.63
C LYS A 158 -19.22 1.74 19.27
N ALA A 159 -18.38 1.85 18.24
CA ALA A 159 -18.86 2.02 16.87
C ALA A 159 -19.06 0.64 16.22
N PHE A 160 -20.30 0.32 15.87
CA PHE A 160 -20.61 -0.82 15.00
C PHE A 160 -20.69 -0.31 13.57
N ILE A 161 -19.78 -0.75 12.72
CA ILE A 161 -19.69 -0.29 11.35
C ILE A 161 -20.31 -1.35 10.46
N LYS A 162 -21.56 -1.12 10.03
CA LYS A 162 -22.26 -1.95 9.06
C LYS A 162 -22.28 -1.24 7.71
N PHE A 163 -21.82 -1.91 6.66
CA PHE A 163 -22.02 -1.46 5.28
C PHE A 163 -22.99 -2.42 4.59
N ASP A 164 -24.04 -1.88 3.97
CA ASP A 164 -24.89 -2.63 3.05
C ASP A 164 -24.29 -2.52 1.66
N ILE A 165 -23.85 -3.65 1.09
CA ILE A 165 -23.40 -3.71 -0.30
C ILE A 165 -24.63 -4.03 -1.15
N PHE A 166 -25.11 -3.07 -1.94
CA PHE A 166 -26.03 -3.39 -3.04
C PHE A 166 -25.22 -4.09 -4.13
N SER A 167 -25.42 -5.40 -4.29
CA SER A 167 -24.99 -6.10 -5.51
C SER A 167 -25.93 -5.70 -6.65
N GLY A 168 -25.44 -4.86 -7.56
CA GLY A 168 -26.02 -4.62 -8.88
C GLY A 168 -25.34 -5.46 -9.94
#